data_AF-A0A2N4SPF4-F1
#
_entry.id   AF-A0A2N4SPF4-F1
#
_cell.length_a   1.000
_cell.length_b   1.000
_cell.length_c   1.000
_cell.angle_alpha   90.00
_cell.angle_beta   90.00
_cell.angle_gamma   90.00
#
_symmetry.space_group_name_H-M   'P 1'
#
loop_
_entity.id
_entity.type
_entity.pdbx_description
1 polymer ?
#
loop_
_entity_poly.entity_id
_entity_poly.type
_entity_poly.pdbx_seq_one_letter_code
_entity_poly.pdbx_strand_id
1 'polypeptide(L)'
;MFRLCHPTNRRRGVPFSQCIRSHSFVRASLCQGGFPPMSTLKQGWRGADVRRLQDALNHKLQPSPGLVPDGDYGPVTRAAVLRLQAAHWLCEDGEAGPCTRNVAFDNETHAPLLHPVALIPQPVHALCWAAATAMLTRATVQTVMARTPSELMGTDGTLRRRVDSDRHAAGSDNGDDDNHRFAAAHGLTLRPHGPWTVAALRTALHAGPLMFDLRWGAKGGAPAGQPGHMVVLVGIRGDNDPGGGGTTLRVFDPWPPGRGARSSTSHVRWMQAVADRVCGVFQR
;
A
#
# COMPACT_ATOMS: atom_id res chain seq x y z
N MET A 1 -31.54 73.06 8.82
CA MET A 1 -30.32 73.76 8.37
C MET A 1 -29.72 72.92 7.24
N PHE A 2 -29.94 73.33 6.00
CA PHE A 2 -29.47 72.65 4.78
C PHE A 2 -28.08 73.17 4.38
N ARG A 3 -27.18 72.27 3.92
CA ARG A 3 -26.19 72.43 2.83
C ARG A 3 -25.45 71.09 2.67
N LEU A 4 -25.77 70.25 1.68
CA LEU A 4 -25.34 70.24 0.26
C LEU A 4 -23.88 69.83 0.05
N CYS A 5 -23.63 68.62 -0.48
CA CYS A 5 -23.23 68.40 -1.89
C CYS A 5 -22.87 66.93 -2.20
N HIS A 6 -23.31 66.50 -3.39
CA HIS A 6 -23.13 65.22 -4.12
C HIS A 6 -21.69 65.02 -4.68
N PRO A 7 -21.38 64.03 -5.57
CA PRO A 7 -21.32 62.57 -5.38
C PRO A 7 -20.02 61.99 -6.03
N THR A 8 -20.01 60.68 -6.31
CA THR A 8 -19.15 59.91 -7.25
C THR A 8 -18.03 59.04 -6.65
N ASN A 9 -18.17 57.71 -6.80
CA ASN A 9 -17.51 56.90 -7.82
C ASN A 9 -17.11 55.48 -7.32
N ARG A 10 -17.27 54.53 -8.23
CA ARG A 10 -17.02 53.09 -8.20
C ARG A 10 -15.68 52.69 -7.57
N ARG A 11 -15.65 51.52 -6.90
CA ARG A 11 -14.98 50.28 -7.39
C ARG A 11 -15.05 49.13 -6.36
N ARG A 12 -15.52 47.98 -6.86
CA ARG A 12 -15.17 46.56 -6.58
C ARG A 12 -14.59 46.20 -5.20
N GLY A 13 -15.32 45.32 -4.48
CA GLY A 13 -14.77 44.42 -3.46
C GLY A 13 -15.46 43.06 -3.55
N VAL A 14 -14.68 42.01 -3.81
CA VAL A 14 -15.05 40.58 -3.76
C VAL A 14 -14.74 40.08 -2.34
N PRO A 15 -15.52 39.15 -1.74
CA PRO A 15 -15.50 38.91 -0.31
C PRO A 15 -14.37 37.97 0.13
N PHE A 16 -13.89 38.13 1.36
CA PHE A 16 -12.90 37.25 1.98
C PHE A 16 -13.45 36.58 3.24
N SER A 17 -13.13 35.29 3.35
CA SER A 17 -13.09 34.46 4.56
C SER A 17 -14.40 34.07 5.24
N GLN A 18 -14.90 32.89 4.87
CA GLN A 18 -15.36 31.92 5.86
C GLN A 18 -14.40 30.74 5.93
N CYS A 19 -13.78 30.61 7.10
CA CYS A 19 -12.89 29.54 7.51
C CYS A 19 -13.73 28.29 7.79
N ILE A 20 -13.74 27.32 6.87
CA ILE A 20 -14.36 26.00 7.12
C ILE A 20 -13.35 25.13 7.86
N ARG A 21 -13.70 24.81 9.10
CA ARG A 21 -12.97 23.90 10.00
C ARG A 21 -12.84 22.51 9.38
N SER A 22 -11.60 22.08 9.17
CA SER A 22 -11.22 20.73 8.79
C SER A 22 -11.61 19.73 9.89
N HIS A 23 -12.66 18.94 9.66
CA HIS A 23 -12.93 17.75 10.45
C HIS A 23 -12.07 16.61 9.90
N SER A 24 -10.97 16.35 10.60
CA SER A 24 -10.08 15.22 10.35
C SER A 24 -10.66 13.97 11.03
N PHE A 25 -11.38 13.14 10.27
CA PHE A 25 -11.73 11.76 10.59
C PHE A 25 -11.82 11.06 9.21
N VAL A 26 -11.02 10.04 8.90
CA VAL A 26 -11.21 8.63 9.29
C VAL A 26 -9.86 7.88 9.20
N ARG A 27 -9.42 7.25 10.30
CA ARG A 27 -8.52 6.10 10.27
C ARG A 27 -9.24 4.96 9.55
N ALA A 28 -8.79 4.56 8.38
CA ALA A 28 -9.34 3.38 7.71
C ALA A 28 -8.85 2.12 8.43
N SER A 29 -9.64 1.67 9.41
CA SER A 29 -9.57 0.31 9.97
C SER A 29 -9.82 -0.69 8.84
N LEU A 30 -8.88 -1.61 8.68
CA LEU A 30 -8.80 -2.50 7.54
C LEU A 30 -7.99 -3.75 7.97
N CYS A 31 -8.38 -4.44 9.05
CA CYS A 31 -7.78 -5.73 9.44
C CYS A 31 -8.86 -6.61 10.12
N GLN A 32 -9.94 -7.00 9.41
CA GLN A 32 -10.85 -8.08 9.87
C GLN A 32 -11.41 -8.91 8.70
N GLY A 33 -11.25 -10.24 8.77
CA GLY A 33 -11.80 -11.24 7.85
C GLY A 33 -11.25 -12.63 8.19
N GLY A 34 -12.13 -13.54 8.64
CA GLY A 34 -11.78 -14.76 9.38
C GLY A 34 -11.57 -16.05 8.56
N PHE A 35 -10.74 -16.93 9.14
CA PHE A 35 -10.56 -18.37 8.89
C PHE A 35 -10.41 -19.07 10.27
N PRO A 36 -10.69 -20.40 10.42
CA PRO A 36 -10.95 -21.01 11.72
C PRO A 36 -9.73 -20.97 12.66
N PRO A 37 -9.93 -20.67 13.96
CA PRO A 37 -8.92 -19.93 14.70
C PRO A 37 -7.89 -20.80 15.44
N MET A 38 -6.62 -20.62 15.10
CA MET A 38 -5.71 -20.17 16.15
C MET A 38 -6.22 -18.79 16.58
N SER A 39 -6.87 -18.75 17.74
CA SER A 39 -7.62 -17.62 18.24
C SER A 39 -6.76 -16.35 18.26
N THR A 40 -7.22 -15.33 17.53
CA THR A 40 -6.55 -14.03 17.46
C THR A 40 -6.74 -13.35 18.82
N LEU A 41 -5.65 -13.24 19.59
CA LEU A 41 -5.72 -12.64 20.92
C LEU A 41 -5.84 -11.13 20.79
N LYS A 42 -6.81 -10.53 21.47
CA LYS A 42 -7.07 -9.09 21.43
C LYS A 42 -7.47 -8.58 22.81
N GLN A 43 -7.55 -7.27 22.94
CA GLN A 43 -7.90 -6.64 24.22
C GLN A 43 -9.19 -7.20 24.82
N GLY A 44 -9.15 -7.47 26.13
CA GLY A 44 -10.23 -8.12 26.89
C GLY A 44 -10.13 -9.65 26.95
N TRP A 45 -9.22 -10.27 26.19
CA TRP A 45 -8.98 -11.71 26.25
C TRP A 45 -8.17 -12.08 27.49
N ARG A 46 -8.38 -13.31 27.97
CA ARG A 46 -7.72 -13.83 29.17
C ARG A 46 -7.23 -15.26 28.99
N GLY A 47 -6.24 -15.67 29.78
CA GLY A 47 -5.83 -17.06 29.97
C GLY A 47 -4.38 -17.35 29.59
N ALA A 48 -4.07 -18.65 29.48
CA ALA A 48 -2.70 -19.13 29.29
C ALA A 48 -2.06 -18.63 27.98
N ASP A 49 -2.83 -18.49 26.90
CA ASP A 49 -2.31 -17.99 25.62
C ASP A 49 -1.89 -16.52 25.69
N VAL A 50 -2.63 -15.69 26.45
CA VAL A 50 -2.26 -14.29 26.68
C VAL A 50 -0.98 -14.23 27.54
N ARG A 51 -0.87 -15.08 28.56
CA ARG A 51 0.33 -15.17 29.40
C ARG A 51 1.57 -15.48 28.56
N ARG A 52 1.47 -16.49 27.70
CA ARG A 52 2.53 -16.86 26.74
C ARG A 52 2.88 -15.73 25.79
N LEU A 53 1.88 -15.00 25.29
CA LEU A 53 2.12 -13.82 24.45
C LEU A 53 2.85 -12.71 25.22
N GLN A 54 2.47 -12.42 26.47
CA GLN A 54 3.13 -11.41 27.30
C GLN A 54 4.60 -11.78 27.57
N ASP A 55 4.89 -13.04 27.88
CA ASP A 55 6.26 -13.56 28.02
C ASP A 55 7.06 -13.39 26.73
N ALA A 56 6.48 -13.78 25.59
CA ALA A 56 7.12 -13.64 24.29
C ALA A 56 7.42 -12.16 23.96
N LEU A 57 6.48 -11.24 24.24
CA LEU A 57 6.67 -9.80 24.03
C LEU A 57 7.79 -9.24 24.93
N ASN A 58 7.90 -9.73 26.17
CA ASN A 58 8.96 -9.35 27.08
C ASN A 58 10.35 -9.72 26.57
N HIS A 59 10.45 -10.87 25.90
CA HIS A 59 11.69 -11.36 25.32
C HIS A 59 12.00 -10.71 23.96
N LYS A 60 10.98 -10.54 23.10
CA LYS A 60 11.13 -10.09 21.71
C LYS A 60 11.48 -8.64 21.54
N LEU A 61 11.00 -7.78 22.44
CA LEU A 61 11.16 -6.34 22.30
C LEU A 61 12.33 -5.81 23.12
N GLN A 62 13.12 -4.92 22.52
CA GLN A 62 14.20 -4.20 23.20
C GLN A 62 13.96 -2.68 23.10
N PRO A 63 13.93 -1.94 24.24
CA PRO A 63 13.93 -2.47 25.61
C PRO A 63 12.65 -3.26 25.92
N SER A 64 12.76 -4.20 26.85
CA SER A 64 11.61 -5.01 27.29
C SER A 64 10.46 -4.10 27.78
N PRO A 65 9.20 -4.39 27.45
CA PRO A 65 8.05 -3.64 27.93
C PRO A 65 7.76 -3.89 29.42
N GLY A 66 8.39 -4.89 30.05
CA GLY A 66 8.21 -5.19 31.48
C GLY A 66 6.78 -5.62 31.83
N LEU A 67 6.10 -6.33 30.92
CA LEU A 67 4.75 -6.84 31.16
C LEU A 67 4.76 -7.83 32.32
N VAL A 68 3.75 -7.77 33.17
CA VAL A 68 3.44 -8.89 34.06
C VAL A 68 2.70 -9.94 33.21
N PRO A 69 3.19 -11.19 33.11
CA PRO A 69 2.50 -12.27 32.43
C PRO A 69 1.35 -12.75 33.32
N ASP A 70 0.30 -11.94 33.49
CA ASP A 70 -0.88 -12.22 34.31
C ASP A 70 -1.95 -13.00 33.54
N GLY A 71 -1.84 -13.07 32.22
CA GLY A 71 -2.82 -13.67 31.33
C GLY A 71 -3.97 -12.73 30.98
N ASP A 72 -3.91 -11.43 31.29
CA ASP A 72 -4.92 -10.44 30.95
C ASP A 72 -4.47 -9.54 29.80
N TYR A 73 -5.19 -9.57 28.67
CA TYR A 73 -4.86 -8.74 27.52
C TYR A 73 -5.43 -7.34 27.74
N GLY A 74 -4.72 -6.54 28.53
CA GLY A 74 -5.03 -5.14 28.81
C GLY A 74 -4.42 -4.15 27.82
N PRO A 75 -4.61 -2.84 28.04
CA PRO A 75 -4.03 -1.77 27.21
C PRO A 75 -2.51 -1.83 27.10
N VAL A 76 -1.81 -2.26 28.16
CA VAL A 76 -0.34 -2.36 28.18
C VAL A 76 0.14 -3.50 27.27
N THR A 77 -0.52 -4.67 27.30
CA THR A 77 -0.25 -5.76 26.35
C THR A 77 -0.54 -5.33 24.91
N ARG A 78 -1.65 -4.61 24.68
CA ARG A 78 -1.97 -4.06 23.36
C ARG A 78 -0.88 -3.12 22.84
N ALA A 79 -0.36 -2.24 23.70
CA ALA A 79 0.72 -1.33 23.34
C ALA A 79 2.01 -2.09 23.00
N ALA A 80 2.34 -3.15 23.74
CA ALA A 80 3.49 -4.01 23.43
C ALA A 80 3.30 -4.75 22.09
N VAL A 81 2.10 -5.25 21.80
CA VAL A 81 1.79 -5.87 20.48
C VAL A 81 1.94 -4.86 19.35
N LEU A 82 1.40 -3.64 19.48
CA LEU A 82 1.59 -2.60 18.48
C LEU A 82 3.07 -2.28 18.25
N ARG A 83 3.88 -2.26 19.31
CA ARG A 83 5.33 -2.05 19.20
C ARG A 83 6.02 -3.19 18.45
N LEU A 84 5.64 -4.44 18.71
CA LEU A 84 6.12 -5.60 17.95
C LEU A 84 5.73 -5.48 16.47
N GLN A 85 4.46 -5.16 16.20
CA GLN A 85 3.95 -5.00 14.85
C GLN A 85 4.70 -3.90 14.08
N ALA A 86 4.92 -2.74 14.69
CA ALA A 86 5.67 -1.65 14.07
C ALA A 86 7.14 -2.04 13.80
N ALA A 87 7.82 -2.65 14.78
CA ALA A 87 9.22 -3.08 14.65
C ALA A 87 9.42 -4.14 13.55
N HIS A 88 8.40 -4.95 13.29
CA HIS A 88 8.43 -6.06 12.35
C HIS A 88 7.55 -5.83 11.11
N TRP A 89 7.17 -4.56 10.85
CA TRP A 89 6.39 -4.14 9.69
C TRP A 89 5.12 -4.99 9.46
N LEU A 90 4.38 -5.31 10.51
CA LEU A 90 3.10 -6.01 10.44
C LEU A 90 1.91 -5.04 10.28
N CYS A 91 0.67 -5.55 10.19
CA CYS A 91 -0.52 -4.69 10.41
C CYS A 91 -0.50 -4.21 11.87
N GLU A 92 -0.53 -2.90 12.10
CA GLU A 92 -0.51 -2.29 13.43
C GLU A 92 -1.92 -2.13 14.01
N ASP A 93 -2.64 -3.24 14.16
CA ASP A 93 -4.01 -3.28 14.71
C ASP A 93 -4.07 -3.50 16.23
N GLY A 94 -2.96 -3.95 16.84
CA GLY A 94 -2.91 -4.35 18.23
C GLY A 94 -3.62 -5.67 18.50
N GLU A 95 -3.79 -6.51 17.48
CA GLU A 95 -4.32 -7.87 17.59
C GLU A 95 -3.20 -8.89 17.32
N ALA A 96 -3.10 -9.92 18.17
CA ALA A 96 -2.13 -10.99 18.00
C ALA A 96 -2.71 -12.12 17.13
N GLY A 97 -2.92 -11.82 15.85
CA GLY A 97 -3.28 -12.79 14.82
C GLY A 97 -2.09 -13.64 14.34
N PRO A 98 -2.27 -14.50 13.33
CA PRO A 98 -1.23 -15.43 12.86
C PRO A 98 0.10 -14.76 12.53
N CYS A 99 0.09 -13.64 11.79
CA CYS A 99 1.30 -12.88 11.45
C CYS A 99 2.05 -12.37 12.69
N THR A 100 1.33 -11.77 13.65
CA THR A 100 1.92 -11.29 14.92
C THR A 100 2.49 -12.44 15.74
N ARG A 101 1.78 -13.56 15.81
CA ARG A 101 2.19 -14.75 16.56
C ARG A 101 3.42 -15.41 15.94
N ASN A 102 3.54 -15.44 14.61
CA ASN A 102 4.72 -15.97 13.94
C ASN A 102 5.99 -15.22 14.36
N VAL A 103 5.89 -13.90 14.51
CA VAL A 103 7.00 -13.07 15.00
C VAL A 103 7.22 -13.24 16.51
N ALA A 104 6.14 -13.24 17.30
CA ALA A 104 6.25 -13.35 18.75
C ALA A 104 6.91 -14.68 19.18
N PHE A 105 6.61 -15.77 18.47
CA PHE A 105 7.01 -17.13 18.82
C PHE A 105 8.08 -17.74 17.89
N ASP A 106 8.68 -16.97 16.99
CA ASP A 106 9.69 -17.46 16.01
C ASP A 106 9.20 -18.60 15.09
N ASN A 107 7.94 -18.56 14.66
CA ASN A 107 7.38 -19.57 13.75
C ASN A 107 7.57 -19.22 12.26
N GLU A 108 8.39 -18.22 11.93
CA GLU A 108 8.66 -17.88 10.52
C GLU A 108 9.61 -18.90 9.90
N THR A 109 9.11 -19.62 8.88
CA THR A 109 9.87 -20.68 8.19
C THR A 109 11.06 -20.15 7.39
N HIS A 110 11.00 -18.88 6.97
CA HIS A 110 12.03 -18.26 6.14
C HIS A 110 12.36 -16.86 6.67
N ALA A 111 13.60 -16.44 6.45
CA ALA A 111 14.00 -15.07 6.71
C ALA A 111 13.05 -14.06 6.02
N PRO A 112 12.65 -12.98 6.71
CA PRO A 112 11.87 -11.91 6.09
C PRO A 112 12.62 -11.30 4.91
N LEU A 113 11.97 -11.21 3.75
CA LEU A 113 12.52 -10.52 2.59
C LEU A 113 12.01 -9.08 2.60
N LEU A 114 12.92 -8.12 2.60
CA LEU A 114 12.60 -6.70 2.49
C LEU A 114 13.67 -6.01 1.63
N HIS A 115 13.25 -5.52 0.47
CA HIS A 115 14.13 -4.82 -0.46
C HIS A 115 14.45 -3.40 0.03
N PRO A 116 15.71 -2.92 -0.11
CA PRO A 116 16.11 -1.57 0.27
C PRO A 116 15.67 -0.55 -0.79
N VAL A 117 14.36 -0.42 -0.97
CA VAL A 117 13.72 0.55 -1.85
C VAL A 117 13.40 1.80 -1.03
N ALA A 118 13.65 2.99 -1.58
CA ALA A 118 13.16 4.23 -1.00
C ALA A 118 11.71 4.45 -1.46
N LEU A 119 10.81 4.81 -0.54
CA LEU A 119 9.46 5.25 -0.93
C LEU A 119 9.60 6.58 -1.68
N ILE A 120 9.16 6.60 -2.94
CA ILE A 120 9.07 7.82 -3.75
C ILE A 120 7.58 8.18 -3.86
N PRO A 121 7.13 9.29 -3.25
CA PRO A 121 5.77 9.77 -3.46
C PRO A 121 5.63 10.33 -4.87
N GLN A 122 4.43 10.22 -5.45
CA GLN A 122 4.14 10.99 -6.66
C GLN A 122 4.12 12.49 -6.33
N PRO A 123 4.68 13.38 -7.15
CA PRO A 123 4.71 14.81 -6.83
C PRO A 123 3.36 15.48 -7.07
N VAL A 124 2.60 15.02 -8.06
CA VAL A 124 1.25 15.48 -8.39
C VAL A 124 0.34 14.29 -8.65
N HIS A 125 -0.97 14.54 -8.68
CA HIS A 125 -1.94 13.56 -9.19
C HIS A 125 -1.51 13.09 -10.59
N ALA A 126 -1.78 11.82 -10.92
CA ALA A 126 -1.42 11.13 -12.16
C ALA A 126 -0.02 10.52 -12.29
N LEU A 127 0.94 10.83 -11.40
CA LEU A 127 2.33 10.35 -11.54
C LEU A 127 2.72 9.14 -10.67
N CYS A 128 1.73 8.41 -10.15
CA CYS A 128 1.99 7.18 -9.39
C CYS A 128 2.80 6.14 -10.20
N TRP A 129 2.53 6.01 -11.50
CA TRP A 129 3.28 5.11 -12.39
C TRP A 129 4.77 5.47 -12.47
N ALA A 130 5.08 6.77 -12.59
CA ALA A 130 6.44 7.26 -12.72
C ALA A 130 7.20 7.09 -11.40
N ALA A 131 6.54 7.38 -10.28
CA ALA A 131 7.09 7.17 -8.95
C ALA A 131 7.34 5.69 -8.63
N ALA A 132 6.40 4.80 -8.97
CA ALA A 132 6.58 3.36 -8.79
C ALA A 132 7.72 2.80 -9.65
N THR A 133 7.82 3.26 -10.91
CA THR A 133 8.92 2.88 -11.80
C THR A 133 10.26 3.40 -11.30
N ALA A 134 10.30 4.63 -10.76
CA ALA A 134 11.48 5.22 -10.16
C ALA A 134 11.97 4.37 -8.96
N MET A 135 11.05 3.84 -8.16
CA MET A 135 11.36 2.92 -7.05
C MET A 135 12.01 1.63 -7.55
N LEU A 136 11.51 1.01 -8.63
CA LEU A 136 12.09 -0.21 -9.22
C LEU A 136 13.45 0.03 -9.87
N THR A 137 13.57 1.14 -10.60
CA THR A 137 14.73 1.43 -11.45
C THR A 137 15.84 2.20 -10.72
N ARG A 138 15.61 2.59 -9.45
CA ARG A 138 16.49 3.48 -8.67
C ARG A 138 16.75 4.81 -9.39
N ALA A 139 15.71 5.34 -10.02
CA ALA A 139 15.75 6.60 -10.78
C ALA A 139 14.95 7.69 -10.05
N THR A 140 14.86 8.88 -10.65
CA THR A 140 13.93 9.94 -10.22
C THR A 140 12.65 9.90 -11.06
N VAL A 141 11.56 10.48 -10.55
CA VAL A 141 10.30 10.65 -11.31
C VAL A 141 10.55 11.36 -12.65
N GLN A 142 11.37 12.41 -12.65
CA GLN A 142 11.71 13.17 -13.85
C GLN A 142 12.49 12.32 -14.87
N THR A 143 13.45 11.52 -14.40
CA THR A 143 14.20 10.61 -15.28
C THR A 143 13.30 9.56 -15.89
N VAL A 144 12.34 9.02 -15.14
CA VAL A 144 11.36 8.07 -15.66
C VAL A 144 10.53 8.74 -16.76
N MET A 145 9.91 9.89 -16.46
CA MET A 145 9.08 10.61 -17.43
C MET A 145 9.84 10.96 -18.71
N ALA A 146 11.09 11.40 -18.60
CA ALA A 146 11.93 11.73 -19.76
C ALA A 146 12.28 10.52 -20.64
N ARG A 147 12.28 9.31 -20.07
CA ARG A 147 12.53 8.06 -20.81
C ARG A 147 11.27 7.43 -21.38
N THR A 148 10.11 7.76 -20.83
CA THR A 148 8.83 7.21 -21.29
C THR A 148 8.50 7.78 -22.68
N PRO A 149 8.19 6.93 -23.69
CA PRO A 149 7.75 7.39 -24.99
C PRO A 149 6.55 8.34 -24.90
N SER A 150 6.56 9.43 -25.66
CA SER A 150 5.51 10.46 -25.63
C SER A 150 4.12 9.91 -25.93
N GLU A 151 4.02 8.85 -26.74
CA GLU A 151 2.74 8.25 -27.13
C GLU A 151 2.06 7.53 -25.96
N LEU A 152 2.85 7.13 -24.95
CA LEU A 152 2.36 6.50 -23.72
C LEU A 152 2.01 7.54 -22.64
N MET A 153 2.17 8.84 -22.89
CA MET A 153 1.90 9.89 -21.91
C MET A 153 0.79 10.84 -22.36
N GLY A 154 -0.08 11.17 -21.41
CA GLY A 154 -1.04 12.26 -21.51
C GLY A 154 -0.40 13.62 -21.35
N THR A 155 -1.09 14.65 -21.81
CA THR A 155 -0.68 16.06 -21.64
C THR A 155 -0.59 16.48 -20.18
N ASP A 156 -1.31 15.78 -19.30
CA ASP A 156 -1.29 15.93 -17.84
C ASP A 156 -0.26 15.00 -17.15
N GLY A 157 0.55 14.27 -17.92
CA GLY A 157 1.52 13.30 -17.43
C GLY A 157 0.92 11.96 -17.02
N THR A 158 -0.39 11.74 -17.21
CA THR A 158 -0.99 10.40 -17.03
C THR A 158 -0.31 9.38 -17.93
N LEU A 159 -0.07 8.17 -17.42
CA LEU A 159 0.29 7.06 -18.30
C LEU A 159 -0.96 6.67 -19.08
N ARG A 160 -0.93 6.89 -20.39
CA ARG A 160 -1.96 6.41 -21.28
C ARG A 160 -1.74 4.93 -21.49
N ARG A 161 -2.81 4.16 -21.31
CA ARG A 161 -2.96 2.89 -21.99
C ARG A 161 -4.09 3.01 -22.97
N ARG A 162 -3.98 2.31 -24.09
CA ARG A 162 -5.17 2.00 -24.89
C ARG A 162 -6.07 1.11 -24.03
N VAL A 163 -7.00 1.73 -23.32
CA VAL A 163 -8.02 1.02 -22.54
C VAL A 163 -9.05 0.45 -23.51
N ASP A 164 -9.57 -0.72 -23.14
CA ASP A 164 -10.69 -1.51 -23.65
C ASP A 164 -11.91 -0.83 -24.34
N SER A 165 -12.00 0.49 -24.48
CA SER A 165 -13.06 1.11 -25.31
C SER A 165 -13.01 0.65 -26.77
N ASP A 166 -11.85 0.17 -27.23
CA ASP A 166 -11.66 -0.38 -28.58
C ASP A 166 -11.72 -1.91 -28.61
N ARG A 167 -11.87 -2.60 -27.46
CA ARG A 167 -11.98 -4.08 -27.42
C ARG A 167 -13.21 -4.61 -28.18
N HIS A 168 -14.23 -3.78 -28.38
CA HIS A 168 -15.40 -4.15 -29.17
C HIS A 168 -15.25 -3.88 -30.68
N ALA A 169 -14.14 -3.29 -31.14
CA ALA A 169 -14.00 -2.85 -32.54
C ALA A 169 -12.90 -3.59 -33.33
N ALA A 170 -11.87 -4.14 -32.69
CA ALA A 170 -10.84 -4.89 -33.39
C ALA A 170 -10.20 -5.92 -32.46
N GLY A 171 -10.25 -7.21 -32.82
CA GLY A 171 -9.67 -8.31 -32.04
C GLY A 171 -8.13 -8.33 -32.04
N SER A 172 -7.46 -7.28 -31.56
CA SER A 172 -6.00 -7.23 -31.41
C SER A 172 -5.55 -6.91 -29.98
N ASP A 173 -4.46 -7.57 -29.60
CA ASP A 173 -3.80 -7.68 -28.29
C ASP A 173 -3.07 -6.39 -27.83
N ASN A 174 -3.64 -5.22 -28.11
CA ASN A 174 -2.91 -3.94 -28.03
C ASN A 174 -2.56 -3.49 -26.61
N GLY A 175 -3.24 -4.00 -25.58
CA GLY A 175 -2.94 -3.68 -24.18
C GLY A 175 -1.65 -4.33 -23.68
N ASP A 176 -1.29 -5.48 -24.24
CA ASP A 176 -0.02 -6.15 -23.94
C ASP A 176 1.15 -5.41 -24.62
N ASP A 177 0.93 -4.91 -25.84
CA ASP A 177 1.94 -4.11 -26.58
C ASP A 177 2.34 -2.82 -25.81
N ASP A 178 1.38 -2.06 -25.27
CA ASP A 178 1.69 -0.86 -24.47
C ASP A 178 2.49 -1.20 -23.20
N ASN A 179 2.14 -2.31 -22.52
CA ASN A 179 2.89 -2.79 -21.35
C ASN A 179 4.31 -3.25 -21.73
N HIS A 180 4.46 -3.94 -22.86
CA HIS A 180 5.76 -4.36 -23.39
C HIS A 180 6.63 -3.16 -23.78
N ARG A 181 6.07 -2.15 -24.47
CA ARG A 181 6.77 -0.91 -24.82
C ARG A 181 7.19 -0.13 -23.57
N PHE A 182 6.31 -0.02 -22.59
CA PHE A 182 6.61 0.60 -21.30
C PHE A 182 7.73 -0.14 -20.56
N ALA A 183 7.64 -1.48 -20.50
CA ALA A 183 8.66 -2.29 -19.86
C ALA A 183 10.02 -2.13 -20.55
N ALA A 184 10.06 -2.19 -21.89
CA ALA A 184 11.26 -1.98 -22.68
C ALA A 184 11.90 -0.59 -22.45
N ALA A 185 11.10 0.47 -22.41
CA ALA A 185 11.59 1.84 -22.17
C ALA A 185 12.27 2.02 -20.81
N HIS A 186 11.95 1.16 -19.84
CA HIS A 186 12.47 1.25 -18.47
C HIS A 186 13.38 0.08 -18.08
N GLY A 187 13.71 -0.82 -19.02
CA GLY A 187 14.51 -2.02 -18.74
C GLY A 187 13.84 -2.93 -17.72
N LEU A 188 12.52 -3.06 -17.81
CA LEU A 188 11.71 -3.94 -16.99
C LEU A 188 11.26 -5.16 -17.81
N THR A 189 10.90 -6.22 -17.11
CA THR A 189 10.23 -7.40 -17.64
C THR A 189 8.78 -7.40 -17.19
N LEU A 190 7.89 -7.78 -18.11
CA LEU A 190 6.50 -8.08 -17.79
C LEU A 190 6.42 -9.52 -17.29
N ARG A 191 5.85 -9.72 -16.10
CA ARG A 191 5.64 -11.06 -15.54
C ARG A 191 4.31 -11.61 -16.04
N PRO A 192 4.23 -12.92 -16.35
CA PRO A 192 2.95 -13.57 -16.63
C PRO A 192 1.95 -13.34 -15.49
N HIS A 193 0.68 -13.18 -15.83
CA HIS A 193 -0.40 -13.23 -14.86
C HIS A 193 -0.43 -14.64 -14.25
N GLY A 194 0.04 -14.77 -13.02
CA GLY A 194 0.06 -16.04 -12.30
C GLY A 194 -0.89 -16.00 -11.11
N PRO A 195 -1.28 -17.16 -10.55
CA PRO A 195 -1.80 -17.14 -9.20
C PRO A 195 -0.69 -16.60 -8.29
N TRP A 196 -0.94 -15.44 -7.68
CA TRP A 196 0.00 -14.81 -6.75
C TRP A 196 -0.04 -15.52 -5.39
N THR A 197 0.28 -16.82 -5.38
CA THR A 197 0.41 -17.63 -4.16
C THR A 197 1.57 -17.12 -3.31
N VAL A 198 1.60 -17.50 -2.03
CA VAL A 198 2.71 -17.16 -1.12
C VAL A 198 4.05 -17.58 -1.70
N ALA A 199 4.15 -18.81 -2.20
CA ALA A 199 5.36 -19.34 -2.82
C ALA A 199 5.75 -18.55 -4.08
N ALA A 200 4.80 -18.27 -4.98
CA ALA A 200 5.09 -17.51 -6.20
C ALA A 200 5.58 -16.09 -5.90
N LEU A 201 4.94 -15.39 -4.95
CA LEU A 201 5.35 -14.06 -4.52
C LEU A 201 6.72 -14.08 -3.85
N ARG A 202 7.00 -15.08 -3.01
CA ARG A 202 8.33 -15.23 -2.38
C ARG A 202 9.42 -15.46 -3.41
N THR A 203 9.22 -16.40 -4.34
CA THR A 203 10.17 -16.66 -5.44
C THR A 203 10.40 -15.40 -6.28
N ALA A 204 9.34 -14.68 -6.61
CA ALA A 204 9.46 -13.43 -7.36
C ALA A 204 10.21 -12.35 -6.56
N LEU A 205 9.93 -12.22 -5.26
CA LEU A 205 10.61 -11.27 -4.38
C LEU A 205 12.06 -11.64 -4.08
N HIS A 206 12.49 -12.90 -4.25
CA HIS A 206 13.92 -13.22 -4.24
C HIS A 206 14.68 -12.57 -5.41
N ALA A 207 14.04 -12.41 -6.57
CA ALA A 207 14.65 -11.76 -7.72
C ALA A 207 14.64 -10.22 -7.63
N GLY A 208 13.67 -9.63 -6.94
CA GLY A 208 13.58 -8.17 -6.79
C GLY A 208 12.18 -7.69 -6.38
N PRO A 209 11.99 -6.39 -6.10
CA PRO A 209 10.67 -5.82 -5.84
C PRO A 209 9.76 -5.95 -7.08
N LEU A 210 8.45 -6.00 -6.84
CA LEU A 210 7.44 -6.14 -7.89
C LEU A 210 6.59 -4.87 -7.97
N MET A 211 6.43 -4.31 -9.16
CA MET A 211 5.47 -3.23 -9.41
C MET A 211 4.17 -3.83 -9.91
N PHE A 212 3.13 -3.73 -9.08
CA PHE A 212 1.77 -4.08 -9.47
C PHE A 212 1.11 -2.86 -10.05
N ASP A 213 0.62 -3.02 -11.26
CA ASP A 213 -0.26 -2.06 -11.88
C ASP A 213 -1.72 -2.51 -11.71
N LEU A 214 -2.52 -1.66 -11.09
CA LEU A 214 -3.85 -1.97 -10.62
C LEU A 214 -4.89 -1.03 -11.23
N ARG A 215 -6.09 -1.55 -11.48
CA ARG A 215 -7.29 -0.71 -11.71
C ARG A 215 -7.56 0.15 -10.48
N TRP A 216 -7.75 1.45 -10.65
CA TRP A 216 -8.15 2.39 -9.60
C TRP A 216 -9.39 1.90 -8.86
N GLY A 217 -9.33 1.96 -7.53
CA GLY A 217 -10.49 1.74 -6.67
C GLY A 217 -11.26 3.05 -6.46
N ALA A 218 -12.37 2.98 -5.72
CA ALA A 218 -13.24 4.14 -5.46
C ALA A 218 -12.59 5.33 -4.73
N LYS A 219 -11.36 5.20 -4.21
CA LYS A 219 -10.69 6.22 -3.36
C LYS A 219 -9.57 7.01 -4.06
N GLY A 220 -9.46 6.93 -5.39
CA GLY A 220 -8.26 7.29 -6.15
C GLY A 220 -8.19 8.66 -6.81
N GLY A 221 -9.22 9.50 -6.75
CA GLY A 221 -9.29 10.74 -7.54
C GLY A 221 -9.49 10.50 -9.05
N ALA A 222 -9.10 9.34 -9.58
CA ALA A 222 -9.54 8.81 -10.86
C ALA A 222 -10.85 8.00 -10.72
N PRO A 223 -11.67 7.90 -11.77
CA PRO A 223 -12.88 7.08 -11.75
C PRO A 223 -12.55 5.62 -11.43
N ALA A 224 -13.34 5.01 -10.53
CA ALA A 224 -13.19 3.61 -10.18
C ALA A 224 -13.24 2.71 -11.43
N GLY A 225 -12.35 1.73 -11.51
CA GLY A 225 -12.29 0.79 -12.63
C GLY A 225 -11.31 1.16 -13.75
N GLN A 226 -10.79 2.40 -13.80
CA GLN A 226 -9.75 2.76 -14.78
C GLN A 226 -8.39 2.16 -14.38
N PRO A 227 -7.60 1.58 -15.32
CA PRO A 227 -6.22 1.18 -15.05
C PRO A 227 -5.34 2.34 -14.57
N GLY A 228 -4.25 2.05 -13.85
CA GLY A 228 -3.14 3.00 -13.69
C GLY A 228 -2.83 3.46 -12.28
N HIS A 229 -3.22 2.74 -11.21
CA HIS A 229 -2.59 2.92 -9.89
C HIS A 229 -1.47 1.90 -9.72
N MET A 230 -0.23 2.37 -9.73
CA MET A 230 0.95 1.51 -9.58
C MET A 230 1.47 1.55 -8.14
N VAL A 231 1.67 0.38 -7.57
CA VAL A 231 2.22 0.19 -6.23
C VAL A 231 3.36 -0.83 -6.28
N VAL A 232 4.29 -0.74 -5.32
CA VAL A 232 5.46 -1.61 -5.29
C VAL A 232 5.40 -2.52 -4.09
N LEU A 233 5.35 -3.83 -4.34
CA LEU A 233 5.53 -4.85 -3.32
C LEU A 233 7.04 -5.03 -3.09
N VAL A 234 7.49 -4.65 -1.89
CA VAL A 234 8.92 -4.59 -1.53
C VAL A 234 9.33 -5.65 -0.51
N GLY A 235 8.39 -6.41 0.07
CA GLY A 235 8.74 -7.43 1.05
C GLY A 235 7.65 -8.43 1.36
N ILE A 236 8.08 -9.57 1.92
CA ILE A 236 7.26 -10.70 2.33
C ILE A 236 7.87 -11.40 3.55
N ARG A 237 7.03 -11.75 4.52
CA ARG A 237 7.40 -12.55 5.71
C ARG A 237 6.24 -13.42 6.16
N GLY A 238 6.53 -14.43 6.98
CA GLY A 238 5.52 -15.34 7.52
C GLY A 238 5.99 -16.78 7.59
N ASP A 239 5.04 -17.66 7.87
CA ASP A 239 5.19 -19.11 8.03
C ASP A 239 5.26 -19.89 6.70
N ASN A 240 5.05 -19.22 5.56
CA ASN A 240 4.97 -19.85 4.23
C ASN A 240 3.80 -20.84 4.09
N ASP A 241 2.77 -20.73 4.94
CA ASP A 241 1.53 -21.47 4.81
C ASP A 241 0.88 -21.14 3.44
N PRO A 242 0.50 -22.14 2.63
CA PRO A 242 -0.13 -21.90 1.32
C PRO A 242 -1.45 -21.12 1.39
N GLY A 243 -2.17 -21.19 2.52
CA GLY A 243 -3.38 -20.42 2.78
C GLY A 243 -3.13 -18.93 3.03
N GLY A 244 -1.87 -18.52 3.27
CA GLY A 244 -1.46 -17.11 3.35
C GLY A 244 -1.89 -16.37 4.62
N GLY A 245 -2.56 -17.04 5.56
CA GLY A 245 -3.10 -16.41 6.78
C GLY A 245 -2.01 -15.85 7.71
N GLY A 246 -0.85 -16.49 7.75
CA GLY A 246 0.33 -16.05 8.51
C GLY A 246 1.37 -15.27 7.69
N THR A 247 1.03 -14.87 6.46
CA THR A 247 1.94 -14.15 5.57
C THR A 247 1.63 -12.66 5.52
N THR A 248 2.62 -11.82 5.79
CA THR A 248 2.56 -10.36 5.64
C THR A 248 3.34 -9.90 4.41
N LEU A 249 2.76 -8.96 3.68
CA LEU A 249 3.33 -8.27 2.52
C LEU A 249 3.60 -6.79 2.87
N ARG A 250 4.75 -6.27 2.42
CA ARG A 250 5.12 -4.85 2.57
C ARG A 250 4.94 -4.12 1.23
N VAL A 251 4.04 -3.15 1.21
CA VAL A 251 3.65 -2.42 -0.01
C VAL A 251 3.97 -0.94 0.14
N PHE A 252 4.62 -0.38 -0.88
CA PHE A 252 4.88 1.03 -1.05
C PHE A 252 3.91 1.60 -2.08
N ASP A 253 3.12 2.56 -1.64
CA ASP A 253 2.14 3.26 -2.47
C ASP A 253 2.64 4.70 -2.70
N PRO A 254 2.84 5.15 -3.96
CA PRO A 254 3.17 6.55 -4.25
C PRO A 254 2.09 7.56 -3.83
N TRP A 255 0.86 7.12 -3.55
CA TRP A 255 -0.25 7.96 -3.10
C TRP A 255 -0.28 8.16 -1.58
N PRO A 256 -0.68 9.36 -1.08
CA PRO A 256 -1.09 10.55 -1.83
C PRO A 256 0.10 11.41 -2.30
N PRO A 257 -0.14 12.37 -3.22
CA PRO A 257 0.91 13.26 -3.70
C PRO A 257 1.72 13.92 -2.56
N GLY A 258 3.04 13.98 -2.73
CA GLY A 258 3.98 14.56 -1.77
C GLY A 258 4.20 13.75 -0.48
N ARG A 259 3.48 12.64 -0.28
CA ARG A 259 3.58 11.84 0.96
C ARG A 259 3.84 10.35 0.71
N GLY A 260 3.08 9.74 -0.20
CA GLY A 260 3.06 8.28 -0.35
C GLY A 260 2.60 7.57 0.93
N ALA A 261 2.63 6.25 0.90
CA ALA A 261 2.34 5.41 2.06
C ALA A 261 3.20 4.14 2.07
N ARG A 262 3.67 3.78 3.26
CA ARG A 262 4.19 2.43 3.55
C ARG A 262 3.11 1.70 4.30
N SER A 263 2.68 0.56 3.77
CA SER A 263 1.66 -0.26 4.41
C SER A 263 2.07 -1.71 4.45
N SER A 264 1.50 -2.41 5.41
CA SER A 264 1.63 -3.85 5.54
C SER A 264 0.25 -4.46 5.56
N THR A 265 0.09 -5.57 4.84
CA THR A 265 -1.19 -6.27 4.70
C THR A 265 -0.95 -7.76 4.72
N SER A 266 -1.93 -8.55 5.16
CA SER A 266 -1.84 -10.01 4.98
C SER A 266 -1.93 -10.36 3.49
N HIS A 267 -1.34 -11.49 3.12
CA HIS A 267 -1.42 -12.04 1.77
C HIS A 267 -2.88 -12.28 1.36
N VAL A 268 -3.68 -12.94 2.21
CA VAL A 268 -5.11 -13.19 1.96
C VAL A 268 -5.84 -11.90 1.60
N ARG A 269 -5.62 -10.84 2.39
CA ARG A 269 -6.30 -9.57 2.20
C ARG A 269 -5.79 -8.82 0.96
N TRP A 270 -4.50 -8.92 0.67
CA TRP A 270 -3.94 -8.39 -0.57
C TRP A 270 -4.59 -9.05 -1.77
N MET A 271 -4.67 -10.39 -1.79
CA MET A 271 -5.29 -11.13 -2.88
C MET A 271 -6.75 -10.76 -3.09
N GLN A 272 -7.53 -10.63 -2.01
CA GLN A 272 -8.91 -10.14 -2.10
C GLN A 272 -9.01 -8.71 -2.68
N ALA A 273 -8.02 -7.86 -2.40
CA ALA A 273 -8.02 -6.47 -2.84
C ALA A 273 -7.53 -6.28 -4.28
N VAL A 274 -6.70 -7.20 -4.81
CA VAL A 274 -6.02 -7.01 -6.10
C VAL A 274 -6.31 -8.08 -7.15
N ALA A 275 -6.80 -9.28 -6.80
CA ALA A 275 -6.88 -10.41 -7.73
C ALA A 275 -7.50 -10.05 -9.09
N ASP A 276 -8.67 -9.41 -9.08
CA ASP A 276 -9.35 -9.01 -10.31
C ASP A 276 -8.85 -7.67 -10.86
N ARG A 277 -7.99 -6.96 -10.15
CA ARG A 277 -7.58 -5.58 -10.49
C ARG A 277 -6.19 -5.50 -11.11
N VAL A 278 -5.41 -6.59 -11.15
CA VAL A 278 -4.08 -6.59 -11.76
C VAL A 278 -4.19 -6.43 -13.27
N CYS A 279 -3.64 -5.34 -13.79
CA CYS A 279 -3.51 -5.06 -15.22
C CYS A 279 -2.11 -5.41 -15.76
N GLY A 280 -1.10 -5.49 -14.89
CA GLY A 280 0.24 -5.91 -15.24
C GLY A 280 1.14 -6.00 -14.00
N VAL A 281 2.21 -6.79 -14.09
CA VAL A 281 3.23 -6.86 -13.04
C VAL A 281 4.61 -6.74 -13.65
N PHE A 282 5.36 -5.75 -13.21
CA PHE A 282 6.69 -5.45 -13.74
C PHE A 282 7.76 -5.76 -12.72
N GLN A 283 8.92 -6.18 -13.21
CA GLN A 283 10.11 -6.43 -12.40
C GLN A 283 11.37 -6.04 -13.18
N ARG A 284 12.41 -5.62 -12.47
CA ARG A 284 13.73 -5.34 -13.06
C ARG A 284 14.57 -6.60 -13.16
#